data_AF-A0A451CH50-F1
#
_entry.id   AF-A0A451CH50-F1
#
_cell.length_a   1.000
_cell.length_b   1.000
_cell.length_c   1.000
_cell.angle_alpha   90.00
_cell.angle_beta   90.00
_cell.angle_gamma   90.00
#
_symmetry.space_group_name_H-M   'P 1'
#
loop_
_entity.id
_entity.type
_entity.pdbx_description
1 polymer ?
#
loop_
_entity_poly.entity_id
_entity_poly.type
_entity_poly.pdbx_seq_one_letter_code
_entity_poly.pdbx_strand_id
1 'polypeptide(L)'
;MSIYVELLNEQGNPIAKPRHIVDVAQPFLDAWVGDLWRAATPPFLFLLPYPWEDNRVRLAQPSEHFLDYHTDAIGFIQIEIVYANRFLYRHPHTVAEVLGPGLIAWLQEAGIEKAAAYRITGEGIGRLVHRSAPIPEGVTEVTPYAPGEGPAFRIRPIPPAPPEPKTLAAFGALEPDPVWEGNPDRTDFVKVLVDSSLYDDLLHQRRFSEKVEEGGFLIGRVYEDKEQPETFIAHVTGAIPAEQVGASFLHFTFTGDSFDRIKQRLTQDHPEERLLGWYVTSSPLSYFSLALIPG
;
A
#
# COMPACT_ATOMS: atom_id res chain seq x y z
N MET A 1 18.29 14.01 13.63
CA MET A 1 18.96 12.79 14.10
C MET A 1 19.72 12.21 12.91
N SER A 2 21.02 12.00 13.03
CA SER A 2 21.83 11.46 11.92
C SER A 2 21.76 9.94 11.94
N ILE A 3 21.33 9.37 10.82
CA ILE A 3 21.17 7.92 10.63
C ILE A 3 22.17 7.49 9.55
N TYR A 4 22.88 6.41 9.82
CA TYR A 4 23.94 5.88 8.96
C TYR A 4 23.70 4.42 8.63
N VAL A 5 24.30 3.97 7.54
CA VAL A 5 24.35 2.57 7.12
C VAL A 5 25.80 2.12 7.19
N GLU A 6 26.02 0.93 7.76
CA GLU A 6 27.33 0.30 7.86
C GLU A 6 27.35 -1.00 7.07
N LEU A 7 28.43 -1.24 6.32
CA LEU A 7 28.76 -2.53 5.72
C LEU A 7 29.62 -3.34 6.68
N LEU A 8 29.32 -4.64 6.82
CA LEU A 8 29.94 -5.52 7.79
C LEU A 8 30.60 -6.74 7.13
N ASN A 9 31.68 -7.24 7.72
CA ASN A 9 32.23 -8.57 7.40
C ASN A 9 31.48 -9.70 8.13
N GLU A 10 31.90 -10.94 7.89
CA GLU A 10 31.35 -12.14 8.53
C GLU A 10 31.45 -12.12 10.06
N GLN A 11 32.41 -11.38 10.62
CA GLN A 11 32.57 -11.20 12.07
C GLN A 11 31.73 -10.03 12.62
N GLY A 12 30.92 -9.37 11.79
CA GLY A 12 30.07 -8.24 12.17
C GLY A 12 30.83 -6.92 12.38
N ASN A 13 32.08 -6.82 11.94
CA ASN A 13 32.88 -5.60 12.04
C ASN A 13 32.68 -4.69 10.81
N PRO A 14 32.60 -3.36 10.98
CA PRO A 14 32.54 -2.43 9.86
C PRO A 14 33.76 -2.56 8.94
N ILE A 15 33.52 -2.67 7.64
CA ILE A 15 34.57 -2.79 6.60
C ILE A 15 34.75 -1.53 5.75
N ALA A 16 33.90 -0.54 5.94
CA ALA A 16 33.95 0.73 5.24
C ALA A 16 33.50 1.87 6.16
N LYS A 17 33.85 3.11 5.81
CA LYS A 17 33.35 4.29 6.52
C LYS A 17 31.81 4.35 6.38
N PRO A 18 31.04 4.46 7.47
CA PRO A 18 29.58 4.56 7.40
C PRO A 18 29.11 5.70 6.48
N ARG A 19 28.04 5.45 5.72
CA ARG A 19 27.39 6.45 4.85
C ARG A 19 26.07 6.92 5.43
N HIS A 20 25.68 8.17 5.18
CA HIS A 20 24.38 8.66 5.62
C HIS A 20 23.27 7.87 4.92
N ILE A 21 22.17 7.55 5.61
CA ILE A 21 21.12 6.69 5.05
C ILE A 21 20.53 7.24 3.75
N VAL A 22 20.40 8.57 3.64
CA VAL A 22 19.91 9.23 2.44
C VAL A 22 20.86 9.00 1.24
N ASP A 23 22.18 9.00 1.46
CA ASP A 23 23.15 8.78 0.38
C ASP A 23 23.06 7.34 -0.15
N VAL A 24 22.77 6.38 0.74
CA VAL A 24 22.57 4.97 0.36
C VAL A 24 21.19 4.76 -0.27
N ALA A 25 20.17 5.47 0.16
CA ALA A 25 18.83 5.40 -0.43
C ALA A 25 18.72 6.13 -1.77
N GLN A 26 19.67 7.04 -2.08
CA GLN A 26 19.60 7.92 -3.25
C GLN A 26 19.31 7.17 -4.56
N PRO A 27 19.97 6.06 -4.92
CA PRO A 27 19.70 5.40 -6.20
C PRO A 27 18.27 4.87 -6.31
N PHE A 28 17.67 4.42 -5.21
CA PHE A 28 16.26 4.05 -5.17
C PHE A 28 15.36 5.28 -5.33
N LEU A 29 15.65 6.35 -4.58
CA LEU A 29 14.87 7.60 -4.62
C LEU A 29 14.89 8.26 -5.99
N ASP A 30 16.05 8.32 -6.64
CA ASP A 30 16.23 8.84 -8.00
C ASP A 30 15.44 8.00 -9.02
N ALA A 31 15.46 6.67 -8.89
CA ALA A 31 14.73 5.77 -9.79
C ALA A 31 13.21 5.83 -9.60
N TRP A 32 12.74 5.95 -8.35
CA TRP A 32 11.34 5.78 -8.02
C TRP A 32 10.55 7.10 -7.95
N VAL A 33 11.18 8.17 -7.46
CA VAL A 33 10.52 9.47 -7.26
C VAL A 33 11.17 10.60 -8.08
N GLY A 34 12.24 10.30 -8.82
CA GLY A 34 12.96 11.29 -9.63
C GLY A 34 13.56 12.40 -8.77
N ASP A 35 13.67 13.61 -9.32
CA ASP A 35 14.30 14.74 -8.61
C ASP A 35 13.46 15.32 -7.47
N LEU A 36 12.20 14.90 -7.32
CA LEU A 36 11.26 15.47 -6.35
C LEU A 36 11.74 15.32 -4.90
N TRP A 37 12.40 14.20 -4.56
CA TRP A 37 12.87 13.96 -3.19
C TRP A 37 13.96 14.94 -2.76
N ARG A 38 14.73 15.51 -3.71
CA ARG A 38 15.80 16.49 -3.42
C ARG A 38 15.23 17.83 -2.94
N ALA A 39 13.99 18.15 -3.33
CA ALA A 39 13.26 19.33 -2.89
C ALA A 39 12.35 19.04 -1.67
N ALA A 40 12.27 17.78 -1.22
CA ALA A 40 11.44 17.40 -0.08
C ALA A 40 11.99 18.05 1.20
N THR A 41 11.08 18.49 2.08
CA THR A 41 11.46 18.97 3.41
C THR A 41 11.80 17.77 4.31
N PRO A 42 13.03 17.64 4.84
CA PRO A 42 13.36 16.55 5.75
C PRO A 42 12.64 16.69 7.11
N PRO A 43 12.37 15.58 7.82
CA PRO A 43 12.67 14.20 7.43
C PRO A 43 11.65 13.66 6.42
N PHE A 44 12.13 12.94 5.40
CA PHE A 44 11.30 12.26 4.39
C PHE A 44 11.51 10.74 4.37
N LEU A 45 12.42 10.22 5.21
CA LEU A 45 12.61 8.78 5.45
C LEU A 45 12.30 8.51 6.92
N PHE A 46 11.33 7.64 7.19
CA PHE A 46 10.97 7.24 8.54
C PHE A 46 11.21 5.75 8.71
N LEU A 47 12.05 5.39 9.69
CA LEU A 47 12.36 4.00 10.00
C LEU A 47 11.20 3.39 10.79
N LEU A 48 10.67 2.27 10.30
CA LEU A 48 9.50 1.66 10.88
C LEU A 48 9.85 0.32 11.53
N PRO A 49 9.51 0.13 12.83
CA PRO A 49 10.00 -0.99 13.60
C PRO A 49 9.16 -2.26 13.42
N TYR A 50 9.01 -2.68 12.18
CA TYR A 50 8.26 -3.89 11.80
C TYR A 50 9.25 -4.87 11.21
N PRO A 51 9.69 -5.91 11.95
CA PRO A 51 10.61 -6.89 11.40
C PRO A 51 10.01 -7.55 10.17
N TRP A 52 10.84 -7.77 9.17
CA TRP A 52 10.48 -8.47 7.95
C TRP A 52 11.53 -9.55 7.67
N GLU A 53 11.06 -10.74 7.31
CA GLU A 53 11.90 -11.94 7.20
C GLU A 53 12.91 -11.86 6.03
N ASP A 54 12.64 -11.02 5.03
CA ASP A 54 13.47 -10.93 3.83
C ASP A 54 13.97 -9.50 3.57
N ASN A 55 14.81 -8.99 4.47
CA ASN A 55 15.58 -7.76 4.25
C ASN A 55 16.97 -8.03 3.66
N ARG A 56 17.19 -9.20 3.04
CA ARG A 56 18.47 -9.53 2.42
C ARG A 56 18.59 -8.83 1.07
N VAL A 57 19.78 -8.30 0.80
CA VAL A 57 20.06 -7.66 -0.49
C VAL A 57 20.84 -8.63 -1.37
N ARG A 58 20.29 -8.96 -2.54
CA ARG A 58 20.95 -9.85 -3.50
C ARG A 58 22.03 -9.10 -4.29
N LEU A 59 23.28 -9.57 -4.20
CA LEU A 59 24.42 -8.95 -4.87
C LEU A 59 24.63 -9.53 -6.27
N ALA A 60 23.80 -9.09 -7.23
CA ALA A 60 23.88 -9.40 -8.67
C ALA A 60 23.96 -10.90 -9.09
N GLN A 61 23.49 -11.21 -10.30
CA GLN A 61 23.70 -12.53 -10.90
C GLN A 61 25.13 -12.65 -11.44
N PRO A 62 25.79 -13.83 -11.40
CA PRO A 62 25.24 -15.15 -11.09
C PRO A 62 25.51 -15.68 -9.67
N SER A 63 26.04 -14.88 -8.74
CA SER A 63 26.35 -15.33 -7.38
C SER A 63 25.10 -15.38 -6.49
N GLU A 64 24.91 -16.48 -5.75
CA GLU A 64 23.95 -16.58 -4.64
C GLU A 64 24.41 -15.79 -3.39
N HIS A 65 25.18 -14.71 -3.57
CA HIS A 65 25.68 -13.91 -2.47
C HIS A 65 24.62 -12.88 -2.06
N PHE A 66 24.28 -12.89 -0.77
CA PHE A 66 23.35 -11.96 -0.15
C PHE A 66 24.09 -11.12 0.90
N LEU A 67 23.67 -9.88 1.07
CA LEU A 67 23.96 -9.12 2.28
C LEU A 67 22.85 -9.39 3.29
N ASP A 68 23.22 -9.98 4.42
CA ASP A 68 22.32 -10.14 5.54
C ASP A 68 22.06 -8.80 6.23
N TYR A 69 20.84 -8.62 6.72
CA TYR A 69 20.45 -7.41 7.41
C TYR A 69 20.47 -7.63 8.93
N HIS A 70 21.34 -6.90 9.62
CA HIS A 70 21.63 -7.12 11.05
C HIS A 70 20.87 -6.18 12.00
N THR A 71 19.95 -5.35 11.51
CA THR A 71 19.10 -4.50 12.36
C THR A 71 17.69 -5.08 12.42
N ASP A 72 17.52 -6.11 13.24
CA ASP A 72 16.28 -6.88 13.42
C ASP A 72 15.04 -6.02 13.72
N ALA A 73 15.24 -4.84 14.31
CA ALA A 73 14.14 -3.97 14.70
C ALA A 73 13.42 -3.27 13.54
N ILE A 74 14.08 -2.97 12.42
CA ILE A 74 13.54 -2.06 11.39
C ILE A 74 13.41 -2.81 10.08
N GLY A 75 12.22 -3.25 9.67
CA GLY A 75 12.04 -3.92 8.38
C GLY A 75 11.55 -3.04 7.24
N PHE A 76 11.03 -1.85 7.53
CA PHE A 76 10.50 -0.94 6.52
C PHE A 76 10.99 0.50 6.70
N ILE A 77 11.01 1.24 5.59
CA ILE A 77 11.25 2.68 5.54
C ILE A 77 10.02 3.33 4.88
N GLN A 78 9.31 4.18 5.61
CA GLN A 78 8.31 5.07 5.01
C GLN A 78 9.03 6.17 4.27
N ILE A 79 8.69 6.37 3.01
CA ILE A 79 9.12 7.55 2.25
C ILE A 79 7.94 8.51 2.20
N GLU A 80 8.13 9.74 2.65
CA GLU A 80 7.13 10.81 2.58
C GLU A 80 7.70 12.05 1.90
N ILE A 81 7.18 12.41 0.74
CA ILE A 81 7.61 13.59 0.00
C ILE A 81 6.47 14.59 0.03
N VAL A 82 6.69 15.66 0.79
CA VAL A 82 5.78 16.81 0.89
C VAL A 82 6.35 17.98 0.09
N TYR A 83 5.55 18.52 -0.82
CA TYR A 83 5.87 19.71 -1.60
C TYR A 83 4.70 20.69 -1.54
N ALA A 84 4.99 21.96 -1.25
CA ALA A 84 3.97 23.01 -1.12
C ALA A 84 2.78 22.60 -0.22
N ASN A 85 3.08 21.94 0.91
CA ASN A 85 2.10 21.45 1.89
C ASN A 85 1.11 20.39 1.34
N ARG A 86 1.53 19.61 0.33
CA ARG A 86 0.79 18.46 -0.22
C ARG A 86 1.72 17.24 -0.31
N PHE A 87 1.21 16.05 -0.03
CA PHE A 87 1.97 14.82 -0.27
C PHE A 87 2.00 14.54 -1.78
N LEU A 88 3.20 14.39 -2.33
CA LEU A 88 3.40 13.89 -3.69
C LEU A 88 3.66 12.38 -3.67
N TYR A 89 4.24 11.88 -2.57
CA TYR A 89 4.56 10.47 -2.41
C TYR A 89 4.48 10.08 -0.94
N ARG A 90 3.81 8.96 -0.65
CA ARG A 90 3.76 8.37 0.67
C ARG A 90 3.61 6.87 0.52
N HIS A 91 4.67 6.11 0.78
CA HIS A 91 4.60 4.65 0.68
C HIS A 91 5.68 3.98 1.54
N PRO A 92 5.36 2.85 2.20
CA PRO A 92 6.36 2.04 2.87
C PRO A 92 7.10 1.12 1.89
N HIS A 93 8.40 0.99 2.08
CA HIS A 93 9.23 0.06 1.31
C HIS A 93 10.04 -0.78 2.28
N THR A 94 10.37 -2.01 1.91
CA THR A 94 11.30 -2.82 2.70
C THR A 94 12.66 -2.11 2.76
N VAL A 95 13.41 -2.34 3.83
CA VAL A 95 14.77 -1.77 3.95
C VAL A 95 15.64 -2.23 2.78
N ALA A 96 15.49 -3.48 2.34
CA ALA A 96 16.23 -4.03 1.22
C ALA A 96 15.91 -3.34 -0.12
N GLU A 97 14.65 -2.99 -0.38
CA GLU A 97 14.27 -2.24 -1.59
C GLU A 97 14.92 -0.85 -1.62
N VAL A 98 14.82 -0.11 -0.51
CA VAL A 98 15.30 1.27 -0.45
C VAL A 98 16.83 1.34 -0.46
N LEU A 99 17.50 0.48 0.30
CA LEU A 99 18.96 0.55 0.47
C LEU A 99 19.72 -0.33 -0.51
N GLY A 100 19.10 -1.38 -1.06
CA GLY A 100 19.76 -2.38 -1.89
C GLY A 100 20.51 -1.80 -3.09
N PRO A 101 19.88 -0.96 -3.92
CA PRO A 101 20.55 -0.34 -5.06
C PRO A 101 21.80 0.47 -4.66
N GLY A 102 21.73 1.26 -3.58
CA GLY A 102 22.89 2.03 -3.12
C GLY A 102 23.94 1.22 -2.38
N LEU A 103 23.56 0.12 -1.71
CA LEU A 103 24.53 -0.84 -1.15
C LEU A 103 25.35 -1.50 -2.26
N ILE A 104 24.71 -1.92 -3.35
CA ILE A 104 25.40 -2.49 -4.52
C ILE A 104 26.34 -1.45 -5.14
N ALA A 105 25.86 -0.23 -5.38
CA ALA A 105 26.68 0.85 -5.93
C ALA A 105 27.88 1.18 -5.01
N TRP A 106 27.66 1.21 -3.69
CA TRP A 106 28.71 1.46 -2.71
C TRP A 106 29.78 0.35 -2.72
N LEU A 107 29.40 -0.93 -2.75
CA LEU A 107 30.37 -2.03 -2.84
C LEU A 107 31.25 -1.93 -4.10
N GLN A 108 30.64 -1.59 -5.24
CA GLN A 108 31.35 -1.38 -6.51
C GLN A 108 32.31 -0.20 -6.44
N GLU A 109 31.84 0.95 -5.95
CA GLU A 109 32.64 2.18 -5.81
C GLU A 109 33.85 1.99 -4.88
N ALA A 110 33.64 1.26 -3.77
CA ALA A 110 34.68 1.01 -2.77
C ALA A 110 35.64 -0.14 -3.15
N GLY A 111 35.38 -0.86 -4.25
CA GLY A 111 36.15 -2.05 -4.63
C GLY A 111 36.07 -3.18 -3.60
N ILE A 112 34.94 -3.30 -2.89
CA ILE A 112 34.74 -4.32 -1.85
C ILE A 112 34.13 -5.55 -2.51
N GLU A 113 34.93 -6.60 -2.66
CA GLU A 113 34.49 -7.85 -3.28
C GLU A 113 33.59 -8.69 -2.37
N LYS A 114 33.73 -8.55 -1.04
CA LYS A 114 33.01 -9.35 -0.05
C LYS A 114 32.56 -8.50 1.13
N ALA A 115 31.25 -8.35 1.25
CA ALA A 115 30.57 -7.93 2.46
C ALA A 115 29.57 -9.02 2.82
N ALA A 116 29.42 -9.31 4.12
CA ALA A 116 28.51 -10.35 4.58
C ALA A 116 27.15 -9.75 4.97
N ALA A 117 27.15 -8.52 5.48
CA ALA A 117 25.97 -7.93 6.05
C ALA A 117 25.98 -6.40 5.97
N TYR A 118 24.84 -5.81 6.31
CA TYR A 118 24.69 -4.38 6.54
C TYR A 118 23.78 -4.11 7.74
N ARG A 119 23.91 -2.92 8.34
CA ARG A 119 23.04 -2.47 9.45
C ARG A 119 22.77 -0.98 9.40
N ILE A 120 21.65 -0.56 9.96
CA ILE A 120 21.31 0.85 10.16
C ILE A 120 21.73 1.22 11.59
N THR A 121 22.48 2.31 11.73
CA THR A 121 22.96 2.84 13.01
C THR A 121 22.58 4.31 13.17
N GLY A 122 22.46 4.76 14.42
CA GLY A 122 22.05 6.11 14.74
C GLY A 122 21.68 6.24 16.21
N GLU A 123 21.76 7.46 16.73
CA GLU A 123 21.36 7.75 18.11
C GLU A 123 19.88 7.39 18.30
N GLY A 124 19.55 6.56 19.30
CA GLY A 124 18.15 6.23 19.60
C GLY A 124 17.49 5.16 18.72
N ILE A 125 18.16 4.61 17.70
CA ILE A 125 17.64 3.46 16.93
C ILE A 125 17.34 2.26 17.84
N GLY A 126 18.18 2.02 18.84
CA GLY A 126 17.94 0.98 19.85
C GLY A 126 16.66 1.17 20.69
N ARG A 127 16.04 2.36 20.66
CA ARG A 127 14.75 2.63 21.31
C ARG A 127 13.56 2.39 20.38
N LEU A 128 13.80 2.34 19.06
CA LEU A 128 12.77 1.99 18.08
C LEU A 128 12.46 0.49 18.10
N VAL A 129 13.28 -0.34 18.77
CA VAL A 129 13.03 -1.76 19.01
C VAL A 129 11.85 -1.94 19.97
N HIS A 130 10.64 -1.60 19.52
CA HIS A 130 9.42 -2.03 20.18
C HIS A 130 9.20 -3.50 19.81
N ARG A 131 9.00 -4.33 20.83
CA ARG A 131 8.71 -5.77 20.68
C ARG A 131 7.63 -5.98 19.62
N SER A 132 7.90 -6.84 18.65
CA SER A 132 6.90 -7.34 17.72
C SER A 132 5.66 -7.79 18.49
N ALA A 133 4.48 -7.47 17.97
CA ALA A 133 3.28 -8.20 18.39
C ALA A 133 3.58 -9.70 18.13
N PRO A 134 3.34 -10.59 19.10
CA PRO A 134 3.61 -12.01 18.92
C PRO A 134 2.85 -12.51 17.69
N ILE A 135 3.54 -13.26 16.83
CA ILE A 135 2.89 -14.04 15.77
C ILE A 135 1.87 -14.94 16.48
N PRO A 136 0.58 -14.96 16.09
CA PRO A 136 -0.39 -15.85 16.70
C PRO A 136 0.05 -17.30 16.49
N GLU A 137 0.57 -17.95 17.52
CA GLU A 137 0.82 -19.38 17.51
C GLU A 137 -0.54 -20.10 17.39
N GLY A 138 -0.67 -21.02 16.42
CA GLY A 138 -1.88 -21.84 16.25
C GLY A 138 -2.77 -21.52 15.06
N VAL A 139 -2.35 -20.65 14.12
CA VAL A 139 -3.06 -20.53 12.83
C VAL A 139 -2.75 -21.78 11.98
N THR A 140 -3.73 -22.68 11.87
CA THR A 140 -3.70 -23.80 10.92
C THR A 140 -4.55 -23.44 9.72
N GLU A 141 -3.92 -23.40 8.55
CA GLU A 141 -4.64 -23.35 7.29
C GLU A 141 -5.31 -24.72 7.07
N VAL A 142 -6.63 -24.78 7.23
CA VAL A 142 -7.40 -25.99 6.97
C VAL A 142 -7.79 -25.99 5.49
N THR A 143 -7.06 -26.73 4.67
CA THR A 143 -7.48 -27.07 3.32
C THR A 143 -8.35 -28.35 3.41
N PRO A 144 -9.66 -28.28 3.11
CA PRO A 144 -10.57 -29.41 3.32
C PRO A 144 -10.41 -30.55 2.28
N TYR A 145 -9.42 -30.45 1.38
CA TYR A 145 -9.21 -31.37 0.27
C TYR A 145 -7.76 -31.84 0.22
N ALA A 146 -7.55 -33.12 -0.12
CA ALA A 146 -6.20 -33.64 -0.34
C ALA A 146 -5.56 -32.99 -1.60
N PRO A 147 -4.22 -33.03 -1.74
CA PRO A 147 -3.56 -32.55 -2.94
C PRO A 147 -4.12 -33.21 -4.21
N GLY A 148 -4.68 -32.39 -5.11
CA GLY A 148 -5.30 -32.85 -6.37
C GLY A 148 -6.79 -33.20 -6.27
N GLU A 149 -7.39 -33.13 -5.08
CA GLU A 149 -8.84 -33.23 -4.91
C GLU A 149 -9.49 -31.85 -5.00
N GLY A 150 -10.71 -31.82 -5.55
CA GLY A 150 -11.58 -30.67 -5.56
C GLY A 150 -13.03 -31.10 -5.33
N PRO A 151 -13.93 -30.16 -5.03
CA PRO A 151 -15.33 -30.49 -4.83
C PRO A 151 -15.93 -31.20 -6.06
N ALA A 152 -16.68 -32.29 -5.82
CA ALA A 152 -17.35 -33.08 -6.87
C ALA A 152 -18.51 -32.33 -7.57
N PHE A 153 -18.81 -31.10 -7.12
CA PHE A 153 -19.83 -30.23 -7.67
C PHE A 153 -19.19 -28.92 -8.13
N ARG A 154 -19.75 -28.32 -9.17
CA ARG A 154 -19.39 -26.98 -9.62
C ARG A 154 -20.51 -26.02 -9.24
N ILE A 155 -20.23 -25.08 -8.36
CA ILE A 155 -21.10 -23.92 -8.18
C ILE A 155 -20.87 -23.03 -9.41
N ARG A 156 -21.92 -22.81 -10.21
CA ARG A 156 -21.90 -21.79 -11.26
C ARG A 156 -22.68 -20.58 -10.74
N PRO A 157 -22.06 -19.39 -10.64
CA PRO A 157 -22.80 -18.17 -10.39
C PRO A 157 -23.87 -18.04 -11.48
N ILE A 158 -25.09 -17.71 -11.09
CA ILE A 158 -26.08 -17.26 -12.06
C ILE A 158 -25.56 -15.91 -12.57
N PRO A 159 -25.39 -15.72 -13.89
CA PRO A 159 -24.97 -14.44 -14.43
C PRO A 159 -25.92 -13.35 -13.91
N PRO A 160 -25.41 -12.24 -13.37
CA PRO A 160 -26.27 -11.16 -12.95
C PRO A 160 -27.07 -10.64 -14.15
N ALA A 161 -28.27 -10.11 -13.89
CA ALA A 161 -29.01 -9.39 -14.92
C ALA A 161 -28.11 -8.28 -15.50
N PRO A 162 -28.19 -8.01 -16.82
CA PRO A 162 -27.42 -6.93 -17.42
C PRO A 162 -27.75 -5.60 -16.71
N PRO A 163 -26.75 -4.73 -16.47
CA PRO A 163 -26.98 -3.42 -15.87
C PRO A 163 -28.01 -2.59 -16.65
N GLU A 164 -28.81 -1.79 -15.95
CA GLU A 164 -29.71 -0.84 -16.61
C GLU A 164 -28.88 0.24 -17.34
N PRO A 165 -29.23 0.62 -18.58
CA PRO A 165 -28.55 1.70 -19.28
C PRO A 165 -28.89 3.07 -18.68
N LYS A 166 -27.86 3.87 -18.36
CA LYS A 166 -27.97 5.24 -17.85
C LYS A 166 -26.99 6.19 -18.55
N THR A 167 -27.21 7.50 -18.41
CA THR A 167 -26.27 8.55 -18.82
C THR A 167 -25.76 9.27 -17.58
N LEU A 168 -24.57 9.88 -17.64
CA LEU A 168 -24.06 10.71 -16.54
C LEU A 168 -25.00 11.89 -16.21
N ALA A 169 -25.60 12.49 -17.25
CA ALA A 169 -26.57 13.56 -17.10
C ALA A 169 -27.80 13.15 -16.27
N ALA A 170 -28.18 11.86 -16.27
CA ALA A 170 -29.30 11.36 -15.47
C ALA A 170 -29.04 11.45 -13.96
N PHE A 171 -27.77 11.52 -13.55
CA PHE A 171 -27.36 11.70 -12.15
C PHE A 171 -27.03 13.16 -11.82
N GLY A 172 -27.14 14.08 -12.78
CA GLY A 172 -26.65 15.45 -12.61
C GLY A 172 -25.14 15.52 -12.36
N ALA A 173 -24.38 14.57 -12.93
CA ALA A 173 -22.94 14.51 -12.76
C ALA A 173 -22.27 15.80 -13.27
N LEU A 174 -21.28 16.27 -12.52
CA LEU A 174 -20.41 17.34 -12.97
C LEU A 174 -19.42 16.80 -14.01
N GLU A 175 -18.94 17.68 -14.88
CA GLU A 175 -17.85 17.32 -15.80
C GLU A 175 -16.61 16.89 -15.01
N PRO A 176 -15.83 15.91 -15.53
CA PRO A 176 -14.58 15.50 -14.91
C PRO A 176 -13.63 16.70 -14.75
N ASP A 177 -12.87 16.72 -13.65
CA ASP A 177 -11.83 17.74 -13.50
C ASP A 177 -10.78 17.56 -14.61
N PRO A 178 -10.44 18.61 -15.40
CA PRO A 178 -9.49 18.55 -16.50
C PRO A 178 -8.13 17.96 -16.13
N VAL A 179 -7.73 18.01 -14.85
CA VAL A 179 -6.50 17.40 -14.36
C VAL A 179 -6.47 15.88 -14.59
N TRP A 180 -7.62 15.22 -14.65
CA TRP A 180 -7.72 13.77 -14.89
C TRP A 180 -7.77 13.37 -16.36
N GLU A 181 -7.98 14.31 -17.28
CA GLU A 181 -8.11 13.98 -18.71
C GLU A 181 -6.81 13.43 -19.32
N GLY A 182 -5.65 13.73 -18.72
CA GLY A 182 -4.33 13.26 -19.14
C GLY A 182 -3.70 12.18 -18.26
N ASN A 183 -4.44 11.62 -17.28
CA ASN A 183 -3.88 10.63 -16.36
C ASN A 183 -3.69 9.27 -17.08
N PRO A 184 -2.48 8.66 -17.08
CA PRO A 184 -2.24 7.35 -17.71
C PRO A 184 -3.07 6.20 -17.10
N ASP A 185 -3.55 6.35 -15.87
CA ASP A 185 -4.40 5.36 -15.18
C ASP A 185 -5.89 5.52 -15.53
N ARG A 186 -6.25 6.54 -16.33
CA ARG A 186 -7.63 6.71 -16.79
C ARG A 186 -8.00 5.54 -17.70
N THR A 187 -8.99 4.76 -17.27
CA THR A 187 -9.65 3.80 -18.13
C THR A 187 -10.94 4.41 -18.67
N ASP A 188 -11.14 4.40 -19.98
CA ASP A 188 -12.44 4.76 -20.56
C ASP A 188 -13.51 3.66 -20.36
N PHE A 189 -13.11 2.51 -19.78
CA PHE A 189 -14.00 1.35 -19.57
C PHE A 189 -15.00 1.54 -18.41
N VAL A 190 -14.61 2.24 -17.33
CA VAL A 190 -15.50 2.48 -16.18
C VAL A 190 -15.43 3.94 -15.76
N LYS A 191 -16.59 4.57 -15.68
CA LYS A 191 -16.78 5.91 -15.11
C LYS A 191 -17.21 5.77 -13.66
N VAL A 192 -16.46 6.35 -12.74
CA VAL A 192 -16.80 6.33 -11.30
C VAL A 192 -17.52 7.61 -10.93
N LEU A 193 -18.77 7.47 -10.50
CA LEU A 193 -19.58 8.57 -10.01
C LEU A 193 -19.73 8.41 -8.50
N VAL A 194 -19.37 9.44 -7.73
CA VAL A 194 -19.51 9.44 -6.27
C VAL A 194 -20.57 10.46 -5.88
N ASP A 195 -21.53 10.05 -5.04
CA ASP A 195 -22.54 10.98 -4.52
C ASP A 195 -21.90 12.14 -3.75
N SER A 196 -22.40 13.35 -3.96
CA SER A 196 -21.86 14.55 -3.33
C SER A 196 -21.92 14.49 -1.80
N SER A 197 -22.99 13.93 -1.25
CA SER A 197 -23.14 13.70 0.19
C SER A 197 -22.08 12.75 0.73
N LEU A 198 -21.75 11.69 -0.01
CA LEU A 198 -20.70 10.74 0.37
C LEU A 198 -19.32 11.39 0.24
N TYR A 199 -19.07 12.14 -0.82
CA TYR A 199 -17.84 12.89 -1.00
C TYR A 199 -17.60 13.86 0.16
N ASP A 200 -18.62 14.64 0.54
CA ASP A 200 -18.56 15.55 1.68
C ASP A 200 -18.39 14.82 3.02
N ASP A 201 -19.08 13.68 3.20
CA ASP A 201 -18.90 12.85 4.39
C ASP A 201 -17.44 12.38 4.51
N LEU A 202 -16.91 11.74 3.48
CA LEU A 202 -15.54 11.20 3.50
C LEU A 202 -14.48 12.31 3.61
N LEU A 203 -14.61 13.43 2.90
CA LEU A 203 -13.56 14.46 2.94
C LEU A 203 -13.64 15.40 4.13
N HIS A 204 -14.85 15.71 4.61
CA HIS A 204 -15.06 16.86 5.49
C HIS A 204 -15.74 16.52 6.82
N GLN A 205 -16.63 15.53 6.87
CA GLN A 205 -17.46 15.27 8.06
C GLN A 205 -16.94 14.10 8.90
N ARG A 206 -16.57 13.01 8.25
CA ARG A 206 -16.09 11.79 8.88
C ARG A 206 -14.71 12.04 9.48
N ARG A 207 -14.60 11.82 10.78
CA ARG A 207 -13.33 11.94 11.50
C ARG A 207 -12.54 10.65 11.35
N PHE A 208 -11.49 10.71 10.56
CA PHE A 208 -10.53 9.62 10.48
C PHE A 208 -9.44 9.75 11.55
N SER A 209 -8.90 8.62 11.95
CA SER A 209 -7.74 8.53 12.83
C SER A 209 -6.51 9.14 12.15
N GLU A 210 -5.83 10.04 12.86
CA GLU A 210 -4.53 10.54 12.42
C GLU A 210 -3.39 9.54 12.70
N LYS A 211 -3.67 8.50 13.49
CA LYS A 211 -2.63 7.60 14.05
C LYS A 211 -2.55 6.24 13.36
N VAL A 212 -3.65 5.78 12.78
CA VAL A 212 -3.74 4.49 12.11
C VAL A 212 -4.48 4.67 10.79
N GLU A 213 -4.08 3.92 9.78
CA GLU A 213 -4.86 3.83 8.55
C GLU A 213 -6.22 3.23 8.87
N GLU A 214 -7.26 3.85 8.34
CA GLU A 214 -8.62 3.39 8.43
C GLU A 214 -9.13 3.11 7.03
N GLY A 215 -10.16 2.29 6.90
CA GLY A 215 -10.65 1.93 5.59
C GLY A 215 -12.03 1.32 5.66
N GLY A 216 -12.55 1.02 4.49
CA GLY A 216 -13.87 0.46 4.37
C GLY A 216 -14.20 0.09 2.95
N PHE A 217 -15.48 -0.18 2.77
CA PHE A 217 -16.06 -0.69 1.55
C PHE A 217 -16.94 0.36 0.92
N LEU A 218 -16.87 0.45 -0.41
CA LEU A 218 -17.68 1.34 -1.21
C LEU A 218 -18.84 0.54 -1.79
N ILE A 219 -20.04 1.08 -1.64
CA ILE A 219 -21.26 0.42 -2.08
C ILE A 219 -22.02 1.33 -3.06
N GLY A 220 -22.81 0.69 -3.91
CA GLY A 220 -23.70 1.38 -4.81
C GLY A 220 -24.16 0.50 -5.96
N ARG A 221 -24.27 1.08 -7.15
CA ARG A 221 -24.86 0.42 -8.33
C ARG A 221 -23.92 0.54 -9.52
N VAL A 222 -24.06 -0.40 -10.45
CA VAL A 222 -23.38 -0.33 -11.76
C VAL A 222 -24.46 -0.27 -12.83
N TYR A 223 -24.24 0.60 -13.80
CA TYR A 223 -25.10 0.85 -14.95
C TYR A 223 -24.30 0.66 -16.23
N GLU A 224 -24.97 0.32 -17.31
CA GLU A 224 -24.38 0.40 -18.63
C GLU A 224 -24.34 1.88 -19.04
N ASP A 225 -23.24 2.33 -19.63
CA ASP A 225 -23.16 3.69 -20.15
C ASP A 225 -23.85 3.78 -21.51
N LYS A 226 -24.98 4.48 -21.55
CA LYS A 226 -25.75 4.68 -22.77
C LYS A 226 -25.05 5.58 -23.79
N GLU A 227 -24.11 6.42 -23.37
CA GLU A 227 -23.37 7.35 -24.24
C GLU A 227 -22.13 6.68 -24.86
N GLN A 228 -21.60 5.64 -24.22
CA GLN A 228 -20.39 4.93 -24.65
C GLN A 228 -20.60 3.41 -24.56
N PRO A 229 -20.88 2.73 -25.69
CA PRO A 229 -21.10 1.29 -25.72
C PRO A 229 -19.93 0.51 -25.11
N GLU A 230 -20.24 -0.61 -24.45
CA GLU A 230 -19.26 -1.50 -23.78
C GLU A 230 -18.52 -0.85 -22.60
N THR A 231 -19.02 0.27 -22.07
CA THR A 231 -18.50 0.92 -20.87
C THR A 231 -19.55 0.97 -19.77
N PHE A 232 -19.12 1.21 -18.53
CA PHE A 232 -19.96 1.13 -17.34
C PHE A 232 -19.88 2.39 -16.49
N ILE A 233 -20.96 2.69 -15.77
CA ILE A 233 -21.00 3.72 -14.73
C ILE A 233 -21.10 3.01 -13.38
N ALA A 234 -20.05 3.12 -12.56
CA ALA A 234 -20.06 2.71 -11.16
C ALA A 234 -20.51 3.89 -10.30
N HIS A 235 -21.77 3.89 -9.88
CA HIS A 235 -22.36 4.92 -9.03
C HIS A 235 -22.22 4.53 -7.57
N VAL A 236 -21.28 5.16 -6.87
CA VAL A 236 -20.96 4.97 -5.46
C VAL A 236 -21.85 5.88 -4.63
N THR A 237 -22.77 5.27 -3.90
CA THR A 237 -23.82 5.94 -3.10
C THR A 237 -23.51 5.88 -1.60
N GLY A 238 -22.66 4.97 -1.16
CA GLY A 238 -22.31 4.81 0.24
C GLY A 238 -20.91 4.29 0.51
N ALA A 239 -20.46 4.45 1.75
CA ALA A 239 -19.24 3.87 2.26
C ALA A 239 -19.44 3.30 3.68
N ILE A 240 -19.17 2.01 3.83
CA ILE A 240 -19.28 1.28 5.10
C ILE A 240 -17.87 1.12 5.68
N PRO A 241 -17.57 1.68 6.87
CA PRO A 241 -16.30 1.43 7.55
C PRO A 241 -16.08 -0.07 7.76
N ALA A 242 -14.88 -0.54 7.47
CA ALA A 242 -14.55 -1.94 7.74
C ALA A 242 -14.33 -2.14 9.24
N GLU A 243 -14.94 -3.20 9.76
CA GLU A 243 -14.78 -3.64 11.13
C GLU A 243 -13.80 -4.82 11.19
N GLN A 244 -13.21 -5.05 12.36
CA GLN A 244 -12.34 -6.21 12.60
C GLN A 244 -11.17 -6.29 11.61
N VAL A 245 -10.62 -5.12 11.29
CA VAL A 245 -9.49 -4.97 10.37
C VAL A 245 -8.18 -5.17 11.13
N GLY A 246 -7.21 -5.78 10.47
CA GLY A 246 -5.81 -5.68 10.88
C GLY A 246 -5.31 -4.32 10.43
N ALA A 247 -5.50 -3.29 11.26
CA ALA A 247 -5.02 -1.95 10.97
C ALA A 247 -3.74 -1.66 11.75
N SER A 248 -2.66 -1.40 11.03
CA SER A 248 -1.41 -0.85 11.56
C SER A 248 -1.08 0.47 10.86
N PHE A 249 -0.01 1.14 11.26
CA PHE A 249 0.50 2.32 10.55
C PHE A 249 0.95 2.00 9.10
N LEU A 250 1.19 0.72 8.80
CA LEU A 250 1.84 0.27 7.56
C LEU A 250 0.97 -0.55 6.61
N HIS A 251 -0.04 -1.21 7.17
CA HIS A 251 -0.84 -2.18 6.46
C HIS A 251 -2.25 -2.08 7.02
N PHE A 252 -3.19 -1.83 6.11
CA PHE A 252 -4.60 -2.07 6.32
C PHE A 252 -4.97 -3.38 5.65
N THR A 253 -5.38 -4.38 6.44
CA THR A 253 -5.82 -5.67 5.91
C THR A 253 -7.28 -5.91 6.23
N PHE A 254 -8.09 -6.08 5.18
CA PHE A 254 -9.44 -6.62 5.29
C PHE A 254 -9.33 -8.11 5.65
N THR A 255 -9.91 -8.51 6.79
CA THR A 255 -9.94 -9.90 7.22
C THR A 255 -11.15 -10.62 6.62
N GLY A 256 -11.18 -11.96 6.68
CA GLY A 256 -12.38 -12.72 6.32
C GLY A 256 -13.62 -12.25 7.09
N ASP A 257 -13.45 -11.93 8.38
CA ASP A 257 -14.50 -11.38 9.23
C ASP A 257 -14.99 -10.01 8.75
N SER A 258 -14.07 -9.14 8.28
CA SER A 258 -14.44 -7.86 7.65
C SER A 258 -15.36 -8.07 6.44
N PHE A 259 -15.09 -9.08 5.61
CA PHE A 259 -15.91 -9.42 4.45
C PHE A 259 -17.27 -10.02 4.82
N ASP A 260 -17.35 -10.83 5.87
CA ASP A 260 -18.62 -11.40 6.31
C ASP A 260 -19.53 -10.34 6.96
N ARG A 261 -18.94 -9.41 7.72
CA ARG A 261 -19.66 -8.25 8.28
C ARG A 261 -20.23 -7.34 7.20
N ILE A 262 -19.45 -7.01 6.17
CA ILE A 262 -19.96 -6.15 5.10
C ILE A 262 -21.08 -6.84 4.30
N LYS A 263 -20.98 -8.15 4.04
CA LYS A 263 -22.07 -8.90 3.39
C LYS A 263 -23.37 -8.86 4.20
N GLN A 264 -23.26 -8.99 5.53
CA GLN A 264 -24.41 -8.90 6.44
C GLN A 264 -25.05 -7.51 6.38
N ARG A 265 -24.25 -6.44 6.51
CA ARG A 265 -24.73 -5.04 6.40
C ARG A 265 -25.35 -4.75 5.04
N LEU A 266 -24.70 -5.19 3.97
CA LEU A 266 -25.21 -4.99 2.61
C LEU A 266 -26.59 -5.65 2.45
N THR A 267 -26.77 -6.87 2.97
CA THR A 267 -28.05 -7.59 2.89
C THR A 267 -29.14 -6.95 3.75
N GLN A 268 -28.79 -6.41 4.92
CA GLN A 268 -29.76 -5.88 5.90
C GLN A 268 -30.13 -4.42 5.62
N ASP A 269 -29.13 -3.58 5.41
CA ASP A 269 -29.27 -2.13 5.39
C ASP A 269 -29.31 -1.58 3.95
N HIS A 270 -28.76 -2.32 2.98
CA HIS A 270 -28.56 -1.86 1.60
C HIS A 270 -28.95 -2.91 0.53
N PRO A 271 -30.17 -3.49 0.58
CA PRO A 271 -30.53 -4.67 -0.22
C PRO A 271 -30.53 -4.43 -1.74
N GLU A 272 -30.55 -3.18 -2.20
CA GLU A 272 -30.51 -2.79 -3.61
C GLU A 272 -29.10 -2.37 -4.09
N GLU A 273 -28.12 -2.40 -3.21
CA GLU A 273 -26.75 -1.99 -3.51
C GLU A 273 -25.82 -3.20 -3.53
N ARG A 274 -24.67 -3.01 -4.15
CA ARG A 274 -23.59 -4.00 -4.23
C ARG A 274 -22.28 -3.40 -3.76
N LEU A 275 -21.37 -4.28 -3.37
CA LEU A 275 -19.99 -3.91 -3.13
C LEU A 275 -19.32 -3.53 -4.46
N LEU A 276 -18.86 -2.29 -4.57
CA LEU A 276 -18.20 -1.75 -5.76
C LEU A 276 -16.69 -1.70 -5.61
N GLY A 277 -16.19 -1.57 -4.38
CA GLY A 277 -14.79 -1.29 -4.13
C GLY A 277 -14.45 -1.16 -2.66
N TRP A 278 -13.26 -0.64 -2.41
CA TRP A 278 -12.77 -0.31 -1.09
C TRP A 278 -12.03 1.02 -1.07
N TYR A 279 -11.92 1.60 0.12
CA TYR A 279 -11.13 2.79 0.38
C TYR A 279 -10.26 2.60 1.61
N VAL A 280 -9.10 3.24 1.64
CA VAL A 280 -8.23 3.36 2.80
C VAL A 280 -7.74 4.80 2.91
N THR A 281 -7.61 5.29 4.14
CA THR A 281 -6.98 6.56 4.47
C THR A 281 -5.48 6.36 4.60
N SER A 282 -4.71 7.24 3.98
CA SER A 282 -3.28 7.37 4.30
C SER A 282 -3.11 8.54 5.28
N SER A 283 -2.45 8.29 6.42
CA SER A 283 -2.20 9.33 7.45
C SER A 283 -1.31 10.47 6.92
N PRO A 284 -1.23 11.68 7.53
CA PRO A 284 -2.33 12.57 7.85
C PRO A 284 -2.29 13.81 6.94
N LEU A 285 -2.55 13.67 5.64
CA LEU A 285 -3.22 14.71 4.84
C LEU A 285 -4.02 13.99 3.76
N SER A 286 -5.19 13.48 4.14
CA SER A 286 -6.38 13.30 3.28
C SER A 286 -6.15 12.89 1.82
N TYR A 287 -5.55 11.72 1.58
CA TYR A 287 -5.67 11.04 0.29
C TYR A 287 -6.55 9.81 0.45
N PHE A 288 -7.54 9.70 -0.44
CA PHE A 288 -8.41 8.54 -0.58
C PHE A 288 -7.95 7.73 -1.79
N SER A 289 -7.54 6.48 -1.56
CA SER A 289 -7.35 5.52 -2.64
C SER A 289 -8.65 4.75 -2.82
N LEU A 290 -9.21 4.76 -4.03
CA LEU A 290 -10.42 4.06 -4.41
C LEU A 290 -10.05 2.93 -5.36
N ALA A 291 -10.33 1.70 -4.97
CA ALA A 291 -10.11 0.53 -5.81
C ALA A 291 -11.43 -0.18 -6.06
N LEU A 292 -11.78 -0.35 -7.34
CA LEU A 292 -12.99 -1.05 -7.76
C LEU A 292 -12.74 -2.56 -7.84
N ILE A 293 -13.75 -3.35 -7.48
CA ILE A 293 -13.73 -4.80 -7.67
C ILE A 293 -14.12 -5.09 -9.13
N PRO A 294 -13.26 -5.75 -9.93
CA PRO A 294 -13.65 -6.18 -11.27
C PRO A 294 -14.82 -7.19 -11.16
N GLY A 295 -15.88 -6.94 -11.93
CA GLY A 295 -17.10 -7.75 -11.96
C GLY A 295 -16.97 -9.05 -12.73
#